data_AF-A0A5F9CJK1-F1
#
_entry.id   AF-A0A5F9CJK1-F1
#
_cell.length_a   1.000
_cell.length_b   1.000
_cell.length_c   1.000
_cell.angle_alpha   90.00
_cell.angle_beta   90.00
_cell.angle_gamma   90.00
#
_symmetry.space_group_name_H-M   'P 1'
#
loop_
_entity.id
_entity.type
_entity.pdbx_description
1 polymer ?
#
loop_
_entity_poly.entity_id
_entity_poly.type
_entity_poly.pdbx_seq_one_letter_code
_entity_poly.pdbx_strand_id
1 'polypeptide(L)'
;MVVLHVKRGDESQFLLQTPGSTELEELTVQVTRVYNGRLKVQRLCSEMEELAEHGVFLPPNMQGLTDEQIEELKLKDEWGDKCVPSGGPVFKKDDIGRRNGQAPNEKMKQVLKKTIEEAKAIISKRQVEAGVCVTTEMLKDALDQLRGAVMIVYPMGLPPYDPIRMEFEDKEDLSGTQAGLNVIKESEAQLWWAAKELRRSKKLSDYVGKNEKTKIIVKIQQRGQGAPAREPIISSEEQKQLMLYYHRRQEELKRLEEDDDDSCLNSPWADSTALKRHFHGVKDIKWRPRTHTPRCVHSSNAGGSPGAGPGRSQEPGAPSGPSTQAAGAQAFEPSAASQDALAGSWSQSRVAGPGTRHRAPASDSRGRKGPAGSGLM
;
A
#
# COMPACT_ATOMS: atom_id res chain seq x y z
N MET A 1 -11.41 -9.82 -25.02
CA MET A 1 -10.68 -10.42 -23.88
C MET A 1 -11.17 -9.85 -22.55
N VAL A 2 -11.68 -10.71 -21.66
CA VAL A 2 -12.19 -10.34 -20.34
C VAL A 2 -11.03 -9.94 -19.42
N VAL A 3 -11.19 -8.86 -18.67
CA VAL A 3 -10.19 -8.40 -17.68
C VAL A 3 -10.63 -8.85 -16.28
N LEU A 4 -9.78 -9.62 -15.63
CA LEU A 4 -9.97 -10.15 -14.28
C LEU A 4 -9.19 -9.28 -13.30
N HIS A 5 -9.89 -8.56 -12.45
CA HIS A 5 -9.31 -7.88 -11.31
C HIS A 5 -9.27 -8.85 -10.13
N VAL A 6 -8.10 -9.40 -9.85
CA VAL A 6 -7.90 -10.39 -8.78
C VAL A 6 -7.67 -9.67 -7.45
N LYS A 7 -8.50 -10.00 -6.45
CA LYS A 7 -8.43 -9.50 -5.09
C LYS A 7 -8.26 -10.64 -4.08
N ARG A 8 -7.68 -10.34 -2.92
CA ARG A 8 -7.70 -11.23 -1.74
C ARG A 8 -8.23 -10.41 -0.56
N GLY A 9 -9.34 -10.86 0.03
CA GLY A 9 -10.09 -10.03 0.99
C GLY A 9 -10.58 -8.75 0.32
N ASP A 10 -10.08 -7.60 0.79
CA ASP A 10 -10.36 -6.27 0.24
C ASP A 10 -9.20 -5.71 -0.61
N GLU A 11 -8.03 -6.35 -0.56
CA GLU A 11 -6.83 -5.87 -1.23
C GLU A 11 -6.78 -6.29 -2.70
N SER A 12 -6.61 -5.29 -3.56
CA SER A 12 -6.29 -5.45 -4.99
C SER A 12 -4.90 -6.05 -5.17
N GLN A 13 -4.81 -7.17 -5.89
CA GLN A 13 -3.55 -7.88 -6.11
C GLN A 13 -2.98 -7.58 -7.49
N PHE A 14 -3.67 -7.99 -8.56
CA PHE A 14 -3.24 -7.77 -9.95
C PHE A 14 -4.41 -7.84 -10.93
N LEU A 15 -4.17 -7.42 -12.17
CA LEU A 15 -5.08 -7.59 -13.30
C LEU A 15 -4.58 -8.73 -14.19
N LEU A 16 -5.47 -9.58 -14.67
CA LEU A 16 -5.18 -10.65 -15.62
C LEU A 16 -6.13 -10.56 -16.81
N GLN A 17 -5.65 -10.82 -18.02
CA GLN A 17 -6.48 -10.81 -19.22
C GLN A 17 -6.63 -12.23 -19.76
N THR A 18 -7.87 -12.68 -19.99
CA THR A 18 -8.16 -14.01 -20.52
C THR A 18 -9.35 -14.01 -21.49
N PRO A 19 -9.39 -14.92 -22.47
CA PRO A 19 -10.57 -15.07 -23.30
C PRO A 19 -11.74 -15.66 -22.50
N GLY A 20 -12.97 -15.30 -22.89
CA GLY A 20 -14.18 -15.80 -22.22
C GLY A 20 -14.43 -17.29 -22.44
N SER A 21 -13.82 -17.88 -23.47
CA SER A 21 -13.89 -19.31 -23.79
C SER A 21 -13.06 -20.20 -22.88
N THR A 22 -12.16 -19.64 -22.07
CA THR A 22 -11.25 -20.37 -21.18
C THR A 22 -12.03 -21.18 -20.15
N GLU A 23 -11.56 -22.39 -19.87
CA GLU A 23 -12.09 -23.23 -18.81
C GLU A 23 -11.69 -22.66 -17.44
N LEU A 24 -12.61 -22.74 -16.47
CA LEU A 24 -12.35 -22.18 -15.15
C LEU A 24 -11.27 -22.96 -14.38
N GLU A 25 -11.06 -24.23 -14.70
CA GLU A 25 -9.96 -25.03 -14.17
C GLU A 25 -8.60 -24.44 -14.58
N GLU A 26 -8.37 -24.28 -15.88
CA GLU A 26 -7.15 -23.66 -16.42
C GLU A 26 -6.97 -22.24 -15.89
N LEU A 27 -8.06 -21.47 -15.84
CA LEU A 27 -8.03 -20.10 -15.31
C LEU A 27 -7.63 -20.08 -13.83
N THR A 28 -8.17 -21.00 -13.02
CA THR A 28 -7.84 -21.08 -11.59
C THR A 28 -6.37 -21.41 -11.39
N VAL A 29 -5.83 -22.33 -12.18
CA VAL A 29 -4.39 -22.67 -12.16
C VAL A 29 -3.55 -21.46 -12.57
N GLN A 30 -3.90 -20.77 -13.66
CA GLN A 30 -3.18 -19.58 -14.13
C GLN A 30 -3.20 -18.44 -13.10
N VAL A 31 -4.37 -18.11 -12.54
CA VAL A 31 -4.50 -17.08 -11.50
C VAL A 31 -3.70 -17.45 -10.26
N THR A 32 -3.73 -18.71 -9.83
CA THR A 32 -2.99 -19.18 -8.66
C THR A 32 -1.48 -19.13 -8.90
N ARG A 33 -1.00 -19.50 -10.09
CA ARG A 33 0.42 -19.40 -10.47
C ARG A 33 0.92 -17.96 -10.45
N VAL A 34 0.15 -17.03 -11.03
CA VAL A 34 0.49 -15.60 -11.02
C VAL A 34 0.48 -15.06 -9.59
N TYR A 35 -0.51 -15.45 -8.79
CA TYR A 35 -0.61 -15.04 -7.39
C TYR A 35 0.58 -15.54 -6.54
N ASN A 36 0.90 -16.82 -6.62
CA ASN A 36 2.01 -17.42 -5.88
C ASN A 36 3.37 -16.92 -6.39
N GLY A 37 3.54 -16.78 -7.71
CA GLY A 37 4.76 -16.23 -8.32
C GLY A 37 5.01 -14.79 -7.87
N ARG A 38 3.95 -13.99 -7.73
CA ARG A 38 4.04 -12.63 -7.17
C ARG A 38 4.53 -12.63 -5.73
N LEU A 39 3.98 -13.52 -4.88
CA LEU A 39 4.44 -13.68 -3.50
C LEU A 39 5.91 -14.14 -3.45
N LYS A 40 6.31 -15.04 -4.35
CA LYS A 40 7.68 -15.55 -4.47
C LYS A 40 8.67 -14.43 -4.76
N VAL A 41 8.40 -13.63 -5.78
CA VAL A 41 9.27 -12.51 -6.13
C VAL A 41 9.30 -11.47 -5.00
N GLN A 42 8.19 -11.22 -4.30
CA GLN A 42 8.17 -10.32 -3.16
C GLN A 42 9.10 -10.80 -2.04
N ARG A 43 9.11 -12.10 -1.72
CA ARG A 43 10.04 -12.67 -0.71
C ARG A 43 11.48 -12.55 -1.16
N LEU A 44 11.78 -12.95 -2.40
CA LEU A 44 13.10 -12.81 -3.00
C LEU A 44 13.62 -11.37 -2.93
N CYS A 45 12.78 -10.39 -3.26
CA CYS A 45 13.16 -8.98 -3.16
C CYS A 45 13.57 -8.59 -1.73
N SER A 46 12.83 -9.03 -0.71
CA SER A 46 13.19 -8.75 0.70
C SER A 46 14.51 -9.40 1.10
N GLU A 47 14.72 -10.68 0.76
CA GLU A 47 15.96 -11.39 1.06
C GLU A 47 17.17 -10.81 0.30
N MET A 48 16.97 -10.33 -0.93
CA MET A 48 18.02 -9.69 -1.71
C MET A 48 18.40 -8.30 -1.19
N GLU A 49 17.48 -7.58 -0.53
CA GLU A 49 17.81 -6.33 0.17
C GLU A 49 18.79 -6.61 1.31
N GLU A 50 18.53 -7.65 2.10
CA GLU A 50 19.45 -8.06 3.17
C GLU A 50 20.79 -8.59 2.62
N LEU A 51 20.76 -9.35 1.51
CA LEU A 51 21.98 -9.81 0.82
C LEU A 51 22.87 -8.63 0.37
N ALA A 52 22.25 -7.55 -0.12
CA ALA A 52 22.97 -6.35 -0.53
C ALA A 52 23.62 -5.62 0.68
N GLU A 53 23.02 -5.72 1.86
CA GLU A 53 23.52 -5.03 3.05
C GLU A 53 24.54 -5.84 3.85
N HIS A 54 24.29 -7.12 4.08
CA HIS A 54 25.01 -7.95 5.05
C HIS A 54 25.70 -9.17 4.44
N GLY A 55 25.49 -9.47 3.15
CA GLY A 55 26.15 -10.59 2.48
C GLY A 55 25.40 -11.92 2.61
N VAL A 56 26.10 -13.01 2.33
CA VAL A 56 25.54 -14.38 2.24
C VAL A 56 25.12 -14.92 3.61
N PHE A 57 24.18 -15.85 3.58
CA PHE A 57 23.69 -16.51 4.78
C PHE A 57 24.78 -17.33 5.47
N LEU A 58 24.80 -17.31 6.81
CA LEU A 58 25.65 -18.21 7.60
C LEU A 58 25.09 -19.64 7.58
N PRO A 59 25.93 -20.66 7.71
CA PRO A 59 25.50 -22.03 7.92
C PRO A 59 24.51 -22.16 9.10
N PRO A 60 23.45 -23.01 9.03
CA PRO A 60 22.45 -23.13 10.09
C PRO A 60 23.01 -23.48 11.48
N ASN A 61 24.14 -24.18 11.53
CA ASN A 61 24.87 -24.53 12.75
C ASN A 61 25.61 -23.35 13.41
N MET A 62 25.76 -22.22 12.72
CA MET A 62 26.46 -21.02 13.20
C MET A 62 25.52 -19.84 13.45
N GLN A 63 24.26 -19.93 13.00
CA GLN A 63 23.27 -18.86 13.17
C GLN A 63 22.87 -18.70 14.63
N GLY A 64 22.87 -17.46 15.13
CA GLY A 64 22.44 -17.13 16.49
C GLY A 64 23.44 -17.45 17.60
N LEU A 65 24.66 -17.89 17.26
CA LEU A 65 25.79 -17.97 18.19
C LEU A 65 26.52 -16.64 18.23
N THR A 66 27.12 -16.32 19.39
CA THR A 66 28.02 -15.15 19.47
C THR A 66 29.35 -15.44 18.78
N ASP A 67 30.04 -14.39 18.34
CA ASP A 67 31.36 -14.50 17.71
C ASP A 67 32.35 -15.30 18.60
N GLU A 68 32.24 -15.15 19.93
CA GLU A 68 33.04 -15.87 20.93
C GLU A 68 32.74 -17.37 20.97
N GLN A 69 31.46 -17.76 20.87
CA GLN A 69 31.05 -19.18 20.85
C GLN A 69 31.49 -19.86 19.56
N ILE A 70 31.49 -19.14 18.44
CA ILE A 70 31.97 -19.65 17.15
C ILE A 70 33.47 -19.96 17.22
N GLU A 71 34.26 -19.08 17.84
CA GLU A 71 35.70 -19.29 18.05
C GLU A 71 35.98 -20.46 19.00
N GLU A 72 35.21 -20.58 20.10
CA GLU A 72 35.33 -21.68 21.06
C GLU A 72 35.01 -23.04 20.43
N LEU A 73 33.94 -23.10 19.64
CA LEU A 73 33.50 -24.30 18.93
C LEU A 73 34.31 -24.57 17.64
N LYS A 74 35.21 -23.66 17.25
CA LYS A 74 36.04 -23.73 16.03
C LYS A 74 35.22 -24.02 14.76
N LEU A 75 33.99 -23.52 14.71
CA LEU A 75 33.13 -23.65 13.54
C LEU A 75 33.68 -22.77 12.43
N LYS A 76 33.91 -23.35 11.26
CA LYS A 76 34.41 -22.63 10.08
C LYS A 76 33.32 -22.58 9.03
N ASP A 77 33.14 -21.41 8.44
CA ASP A 77 32.29 -21.23 7.28
C ASP A 77 33.03 -21.68 6.02
N GLU A 78 32.70 -22.87 5.52
CA GLU A 78 33.28 -23.43 4.29
C GLU A 78 32.82 -22.72 3.02
N TRP A 79 31.71 -21.97 3.10
CA TRP A 79 31.09 -21.29 1.97
C TRP A 79 31.43 -19.80 1.92
N GLY A 80 31.79 -19.19 3.05
CA GLY A 80 32.29 -17.81 3.11
C GLY A 80 33.48 -17.55 2.19
N ASP A 81 34.41 -18.50 2.09
CA ASP A 81 35.58 -18.38 1.20
C ASP A 81 35.28 -18.63 -0.29
N LYS A 82 34.19 -19.37 -0.57
CA LYS A 82 33.78 -19.73 -1.95
C LYS A 82 32.83 -18.70 -2.55
N CYS A 83 31.99 -18.10 -1.73
CA CYS A 83 30.91 -17.19 -2.13
C CYS A 83 31.32 -15.73 -1.90
N VAL A 84 32.43 -15.32 -2.53
CA VAL A 84 32.92 -13.93 -2.43
C VAL A 84 32.23 -13.07 -3.49
N PRO A 85 31.72 -11.88 -3.12
CA PRO A 85 31.12 -10.98 -4.08
C PRO A 85 32.14 -10.44 -5.09
N SER A 86 31.69 -10.27 -6.33
CA SER A 86 32.44 -9.64 -7.43
C SER A 86 32.91 -8.25 -7.01
N GLY A 87 34.23 -8.05 -6.97
CA GLY A 87 34.84 -6.76 -6.60
C GLY A 87 35.19 -6.61 -5.12
N GLY A 88 35.16 -7.70 -4.35
CA GLY A 88 35.65 -7.78 -2.97
C GLY A 88 34.58 -7.49 -1.92
N PRO A 89 34.68 -8.12 -0.73
CA PRO A 89 33.72 -7.92 0.35
C PRO A 89 34.00 -6.63 1.13
N VAL A 90 32.93 -5.94 1.53
CA VAL A 90 32.95 -4.85 2.49
C VAL A 90 32.28 -5.34 3.76
N PHE A 91 33.00 -5.32 4.88
CA PHE A 91 32.47 -5.84 6.14
C PHE A 91 31.40 -4.89 6.71
N LYS A 92 30.18 -5.39 6.86
CA LYS A 92 29.07 -4.75 7.58
C LYS A 92 28.39 -5.82 8.41
N LYS A 93 28.58 -5.77 9.73
CA LYS A 93 27.98 -6.72 10.67
C LYS A 93 26.45 -6.71 10.54
N ASP A 94 25.86 -7.90 10.63
CA ASP A 94 24.42 -8.10 10.72
C ASP A 94 23.99 -7.99 12.19
N ASP A 95 22.98 -7.16 12.45
CA ASP A 95 22.44 -6.96 13.79
C ASP A 95 21.65 -8.21 14.27
N ILE A 96 21.19 -9.04 13.33
CA ILE A 96 20.38 -10.24 13.58
C ILE A 96 21.28 -11.49 13.73
N GLY A 97 22.53 -11.43 13.28
CA GLY A 97 23.49 -12.55 13.37
C GLY A 97 23.12 -13.76 12.50
N ARG A 98 22.43 -13.54 11.37
CA ARG A 98 22.05 -14.59 10.41
C ARG A 98 22.95 -14.63 9.20
N ARG A 99 23.54 -13.49 8.81
CA ARG A 99 24.42 -13.35 7.65
C ARG A 99 25.87 -13.14 8.07
N ASN A 100 26.80 -13.46 7.17
CA ASN A 100 28.24 -13.47 7.46
C ASN A 100 28.87 -12.07 7.57
N GLY A 101 28.12 -11.01 7.27
CA GLY A 101 28.58 -9.62 7.31
C GLY A 101 29.49 -9.22 6.16
N GLN A 102 29.71 -10.08 5.16
CA GLN A 102 30.53 -9.79 3.99
C GLN A 102 29.66 -9.22 2.87
N ALA A 103 29.39 -7.92 2.95
CA ALA A 103 28.54 -7.24 1.98
C ALA A 103 29.25 -7.05 0.63
N PRO A 104 28.50 -7.00 -0.49
CA PRO A 104 29.06 -6.67 -1.79
C PRO A 104 29.53 -5.21 -1.88
N ASN A 105 30.39 -4.87 -2.85
CA ASN A 105 30.84 -3.48 -3.07
C ASN A 105 29.66 -2.55 -3.46
N GLU A 106 29.78 -1.25 -3.21
CA GLU A 106 28.72 -0.25 -3.44
C GLU A 106 28.16 -0.28 -4.87
N LYS A 107 29.02 -0.50 -5.88
CA LYS A 107 28.58 -0.64 -7.28
C LYS A 107 27.67 -1.87 -7.47
N MET A 108 28.01 -2.98 -6.83
CA MET A 108 27.23 -4.23 -6.90
C MET A 108 25.95 -4.15 -6.05
N LYS A 109 26.01 -3.44 -4.91
CA LYS A 109 24.81 -3.10 -4.13
C LYS A 109 23.81 -2.31 -4.97
N GLN A 110 24.28 -1.34 -5.75
CA GLN A 110 23.41 -0.57 -6.65
C GLN A 110 22.78 -1.43 -7.74
N VAL A 111 23.49 -2.42 -8.28
CA VAL A 111 22.91 -3.38 -9.25
C VAL A 111 21.77 -4.18 -8.61
N LEU A 112 21.97 -4.70 -7.39
CA LEU A 112 20.91 -5.40 -6.66
C LEU A 112 19.73 -4.48 -6.36
N LYS A 113 19.97 -3.28 -5.83
CA LYS A 113 18.90 -2.32 -5.50
C LYS A 113 18.05 -1.93 -6.71
N LYS A 114 18.70 -1.63 -7.85
CA LYS A 114 17.98 -1.30 -9.09
C LYS A 114 17.12 -2.45 -9.59
N THR A 115 17.67 -3.66 -9.63
CA THR A 115 16.94 -4.84 -10.08
C THR A 115 15.79 -5.21 -9.14
N ILE A 116 15.96 -4.98 -7.83
CA ILE A 116 14.89 -5.13 -6.84
C ILE A 116 13.78 -4.10 -7.07
N GLU A 117 14.12 -2.84 -7.31
CA GLU A 117 13.14 -1.79 -7.61
C GLU A 117 12.35 -2.08 -8.89
N GLU A 118 13.02 -2.56 -9.94
CA GLU A 118 12.40 -2.99 -11.20
C GLU A 118 11.44 -4.17 -10.98
N ALA A 119 11.87 -5.22 -10.26
CA ALA A 119 11.02 -6.36 -9.94
C ALA A 119 9.83 -5.96 -9.05
N LYS A 120 10.04 -5.09 -8.05
CA LYS A 120 8.97 -4.53 -7.21
C LYS A 120 7.98 -3.71 -8.04
N ALA A 121 8.45 -2.96 -9.04
CA ALA A 121 7.59 -2.20 -9.94
C ALA A 121 6.68 -3.12 -10.77
N ILE A 122 7.20 -4.26 -11.25
CA ILE A 122 6.44 -5.29 -12.00
C ILE A 122 5.28 -5.87 -11.17
N ILE A 123 5.47 -5.96 -9.85
CA ILE A 123 4.55 -6.65 -8.93
C ILE A 123 3.68 -5.67 -8.12
N SER A 124 4.00 -4.38 -8.16
CA SER A 124 3.37 -3.36 -7.34
C SER A 124 1.85 -3.31 -7.54
N LYS A 125 1.13 -3.02 -6.45
CA LYS A 125 -0.32 -2.79 -6.48
C LYS A 125 -0.70 -1.61 -7.41
N ARG A 126 0.23 -0.68 -7.64
CA ARG A 126 0.09 0.46 -8.57
C ARG A 126 -0.17 0.04 -10.02
N GLN A 127 0.25 -1.17 -10.42
CA GLN A 127 -0.07 -1.67 -11.76
C GLN A 127 -1.57 -1.83 -12.01
N VAL A 128 -2.33 -2.13 -10.96
CA VAL A 128 -3.79 -2.26 -11.04
C VAL A 128 -4.45 -0.91 -11.35
N GLU A 129 -3.94 0.17 -10.75
CA GLU A 129 -4.40 1.54 -11.00
C GLU A 129 -4.04 1.99 -12.42
N ALA A 130 -2.83 1.64 -12.89
CA ALA A 130 -2.38 1.90 -14.25
C ALA A 130 -3.11 1.05 -15.33
N GLY A 131 -3.89 0.04 -14.92
CA GLY A 131 -4.61 -0.83 -15.84
C GLY A 131 -3.73 -1.86 -16.57
N VAL A 132 -2.50 -2.09 -16.09
CA VAL A 132 -1.56 -3.04 -16.70
C VAL A 132 -1.88 -4.46 -16.22
N CYS A 133 -1.96 -5.40 -17.16
CA CYS A 133 -2.21 -6.81 -16.86
C CYS A 133 -0.89 -7.54 -16.62
N VAL A 134 -0.84 -8.36 -15.58
CA VAL A 134 0.32 -9.17 -15.22
C VAL A 134 0.16 -10.56 -15.84
N THR A 135 1.13 -10.97 -16.63
CA THR A 135 1.19 -12.32 -17.22
C THR A 135 2.22 -13.19 -16.49
N THR A 136 2.15 -14.50 -16.71
CA THR A 136 3.13 -15.44 -16.16
C THR A 136 4.54 -15.23 -16.74
N GLU A 137 4.63 -14.69 -17.96
CA GLU A 137 5.89 -14.37 -18.62
C GLU A 137 6.58 -13.20 -17.93
N MET A 138 5.86 -12.11 -17.65
CA MET A 138 6.41 -10.97 -16.90
C MET A 138 6.96 -11.36 -15.53
N LEU A 139 6.35 -12.35 -14.86
CA LEU A 139 6.86 -12.87 -13.59
C LEU A 139 8.13 -13.71 -13.76
N LYS A 140 8.23 -14.51 -14.83
CA LYS A 140 9.45 -15.25 -15.16
C LYS A 140 10.58 -14.30 -15.51
N ASP A 141 10.30 -13.27 -16.31
CA ASP A 141 11.29 -12.24 -16.66
C ASP A 141 11.79 -11.52 -15.41
N ALA A 142 10.90 -11.18 -14.47
CA ALA A 142 11.29 -10.59 -13.18
C ALA A 142 12.16 -11.54 -12.35
N LEU A 143 11.85 -12.84 -12.31
CA LEU A 143 12.66 -13.85 -11.62
C LEU A 143 14.04 -14.01 -12.28
N ASP A 144 14.11 -14.01 -13.61
CA ASP A 144 15.35 -14.13 -14.36
C ASP A 144 16.23 -12.89 -14.23
N GLN A 145 15.63 -11.70 -14.15
CA GLN A 145 16.34 -10.46 -13.80
C GLN A 145 16.99 -10.54 -12.42
N LEU A 146 16.25 -10.99 -11.41
CA LEU A 146 16.79 -11.18 -10.05
C LEU A 146 17.90 -12.24 -10.03
N ARG A 147 17.72 -13.37 -10.74
CA ARG A 147 18.74 -14.42 -10.87
C ARG A 147 20.00 -13.90 -11.55
N GLY A 148 19.86 -13.16 -12.65
CA GLY A 148 20.96 -12.53 -13.36
C GLY A 148 21.73 -11.55 -12.47
N ALA A 149 21.02 -10.73 -11.69
CA ALA A 149 21.63 -9.82 -10.73
C ALA A 149 22.46 -10.56 -9.67
N VAL A 150 21.91 -11.64 -9.11
CA VAL A 150 22.64 -12.49 -8.15
C VAL A 150 23.88 -13.11 -8.79
N MET A 151 23.81 -13.59 -10.04
CA MET A 151 24.97 -14.15 -10.74
C MET A 151 26.07 -13.12 -11.02
N ILE A 152 25.70 -11.85 -11.28
CA ILE A 152 26.67 -10.77 -11.48
C ILE A 152 27.43 -10.49 -10.18
N VAL A 153 26.69 -10.42 -9.06
CA VAL A 153 27.30 -10.13 -7.76
C VAL A 153 28.02 -11.35 -7.18
N TYR A 154 27.50 -12.55 -7.37
CA TYR A 154 28.04 -13.81 -6.86
C TYR A 154 28.21 -14.83 -8.00
N PRO A 155 29.33 -14.77 -8.75
CA PRO A 155 29.55 -15.61 -9.93
C PRO A 155 29.71 -17.09 -9.60
N MET A 156 30.18 -17.41 -8.39
CA MET A 156 30.26 -18.78 -7.87
C MET A 156 28.92 -19.29 -7.30
N GLY A 157 27.88 -18.46 -7.36
CA GLY A 157 26.57 -18.73 -6.79
C GLY A 157 26.49 -18.52 -5.28
N LEU A 158 25.28 -18.69 -4.75
CA LEU A 158 25.00 -18.63 -3.32
C LEU A 158 25.09 -20.02 -2.67
N PRO A 159 25.31 -20.10 -1.35
CA PRO A 159 25.32 -21.35 -0.60
C PRO A 159 24.02 -22.15 -0.79
N PRO A 160 24.06 -23.50 -0.74
CA PRO A 160 22.87 -24.35 -0.93
C PRO A 160 21.74 -24.11 0.09
N TYR A 161 22.09 -23.67 1.29
CA TYR A 161 21.16 -23.40 2.39
C TYR A 161 20.66 -21.94 2.41
N ASP A 162 21.09 -21.10 1.47
CA ASP A 162 20.64 -19.71 1.39
C ASP A 162 19.18 -19.66 0.90
N PRO A 163 18.29 -18.91 1.58
CA PRO A 163 16.87 -18.78 1.18
C PRO A 163 16.69 -18.37 -0.27
N ILE A 164 17.53 -17.48 -0.79
CA ILE A 164 17.44 -16.98 -2.16
C ILE A 164 17.67 -18.12 -3.17
N ARG A 165 18.61 -19.02 -2.86
CA ARG A 165 18.89 -20.17 -3.71
C ARG A 165 17.80 -21.23 -3.60
N MET A 166 17.32 -21.50 -2.39
CA MET A 166 16.23 -22.45 -2.16
C MET A 166 14.95 -22.00 -2.89
N GLU A 167 14.67 -20.70 -2.88
CA GLU A 167 13.62 -20.07 -3.67
C GLU A 167 13.80 -20.35 -5.17
N PHE A 168 14.98 -20.08 -5.74
CA PHE A 168 15.23 -20.31 -7.17
C PHE A 168 15.14 -21.79 -7.57
N GLU A 169 15.46 -22.72 -6.67
CA GLU A 169 15.39 -24.17 -6.91
C GLU A 169 14.02 -24.78 -6.57
N ASP A 170 13.04 -23.98 -6.13
CA ASP A 170 11.70 -24.41 -5.69
C ASP A 170 11.73 -25.44 -4.53
N LYS A 171 12.79 -25.44 -3.71
CA LYS A 171 13.00 -26.37 -2.57
C LYS A 171 12.61 -25.77 -1.23
N GLU A 172 11.79 -24.73 -1.25
CA GLU A 172 11.44 -24.00 -0.06
C GLU A 172 10.58 -24.80 0.91
N ASP A 173 10.93 -24.73 2.19
CA ASP A 173 10.01 -25.10 3.25
C ASP A 173 9.31 -23.86 3.80
N LEU A 174 8.10 -23.60 3.31
CA LEU A 174 7.24 -22.51 3.79
C LEU A 174 6.42 -22.91 5.02
N SER A 175 6.62 -24.11 5.58
CA SER A 175 5.91 -24.56 6.76
C SER A 175 6.29 -23.71 7.99
N GLY A 176 5.29 -23.35 8.79
CA GLY A 176 5.48 -22.52 10.00
C GLY A 176 5.76 -21.02 9.77
N THR A 177 6.03 -20.59 8.53
CA THR A 177 6.29 -19.18 8.21
C THR A 177 5.00 -18.43 7.87
N GLN A 178 4.90 -17.14 8.22
CA GLN A 178 3.75 -16.28 7.84
C GLN A 178 3.49 -16.27 6.33
N ALA A 179 4.55 -16.39 5.52
CA ALA A 179 4.47 -16.52 4.08
C ALA A 179 3.69 -17.77 3.63
N GLY A 180 3.80 -18.89 4.35
CA GLY A 180 3.11 -20.14 4.04
C GLY A 180 1.59 -20.04 4.17
N LEU A 181 1.08 -19.21 5.09
CA LEU A 181 -0.36 -18.92 5.22
C LEU A 181 -0.92 -18.16 4.01
N ASN A 182 -0.06 -17.45 3.29
CA ASN A 182 -0.44 -16.68 2.12
C ASN A 182 -0.36 -17.50 0.84
N VAL A 183 0.45 -18.55 0.77
CA VAL A 183 0.56 -19.38 -0.42
C VAL A 183 -0.66 -20.29 -0.54
N ILE A 184 -1.26 -20.34 -1.73
CA ILE A 184 -2.45 -21.16 -2.02
C ILE A 184 -2.04 -22.27 -2.97
N LYS A 185 -2.30 -23.52 -2.61
CA LYS A 185 -2.04 -24.67 -3.50
C LYS A 185 -3.01 -24.64 -4.68
N GLU A 186 -2.54 -25.01 -5.87
CA GLU A 186 -3.34 -25.02 -7.10
C GLU A 186 -4.60 -25.91 -6.97
N SER A 187 -4.55 -27.00 -6.20
CA SER A 187 -5.69 -27.89 -5.94
C SER A 187 -6.72 -27.32 -4.97
N GLU A 188 -6.30 -26.42 -4.08
CA GLU A 188 -7.14 -25.84 -3.02
C GLU A 188 -7.66 -24.43 -3.37
N ALA A 189 -7.22 -23.85 -4.48
CA ALA A 189 -7.64 -22.51 -4.90
C ALA A 189 -9.12 -22.46 -5.32
N GLN A 190 -9.88 -21.50 -4.79
CA GLN A 190 -11.24 -21.21 -5.22
C GLN A 190 -11.35 -19.76 -5.66
N LEU A 191 -12.02 -19.54 -6.80
CA LEU A 191 -12.30 -18.22 -7.34
C LEU A 191 -13.76 -17.86 -7.11
N TRP A 192 -14.00 -16.63 -6.67
CA TRP A 192 -15.33 -16.11 -6.36
C TRP A 192 -15.60 -14.85 -7.15
N TRP A 193 -16.78 -14.79 -7.76
CA TRP A 193 -17.26 -13.61 -8.46
C TRP A 193 -18.69 -13.31 -8.01
N ALA A 194 -18.95 -12.07 -7.59
CA ALA A 194 -20.27 -11.63 -7.11
C ALA A 194 -20.92 -12.58 -6.07
N ALA A 195 -20.14 -12.99 -5.06
CA ALA A 195 -20.53 -13.95 -4.02
C ALA A 195 -20.94 -15.35 -4.52
N LYS A 196 -20.65 -15.68 -5.77
CA LYS A 196 -20.81 -17.03 -6.33
C LYS A 196 -19.45 -17.65 -6.61
N GLU A 197 -19.31 -18.91 -6.23
CA GLU A 197 -18.13 -19.69 -6.55
C GLU A 197 -18.09 -20.00 -8.07
N LEU A 198 -16.95 -19.74 -8.68
CA LEU A 198 -16.65 -20.12 -10.06
C LEU A 198 -16.25 -21.60 -10.05
N ARG A 199 -17.18 -22.46 -10.47
CA ARG A 199 -16.94 -23.91 -10.50
C ARG A 199 -15.94 -24.25 -11.59
N ARG A 200 -14.87 -24.97 -11.23
CA ARG A 200 -13.79 -25.37 -12.14
C ARG A 200 -14.26 -26.09 -13.41
N SER A 201 -15.36 -26.84 -13.33
CA SER A 201 -15.92 -27.62 -14.44
C SER A 201 -16.64 -26.79 -15.53
N LYS A 202 -16.78 -25.48 -15.36
CA LYS A 202 -17.52 -24.60 -16.28
C LYS A 202 -16.59 -23.66 -17.03
N LYS A 203 -17.12 -22.97 -18.04
CA LYS A 203 -16.38 -21.93 -18.78
C LYS A 203 -16.63 -20.56 -18.17
N LEU A 204 -15.68 -19.65 -18.34
CA LEU A 204 -15.84 -18.26 -17.89
C LEU A 204 -17.04 -17.57 -18.57
N SER A 205 -17.33 -17.93 -19.83
CA SER A 205 -18.47 -17.44 -20.61
C SER A 205 -19.84 -17.74 -19.98
N ASP A 206 -19.95 -18.80 -19.18
CA ASP A 206 -21.22 -19.18 -18.55
C ASP A 206 -21.61 -18.19 -17.44
N TYR A 207 -20.62 -17.47 -16.91
CA TYR A 207 -20.79 -16.49 -15.84
C TYR A 207 -20.80 -15.06 -16.39
N VAL A 208 -19.82 -14.71 -17.21
CA VAL A 208 -19.63 -13.34 -17.75
C VAL A 208 -20.48 -13.09 -19.00
N GLY A 209 -20.97 -14.15 -19.63
CA GLY A 209 -21.65 -14.11 -20.92
C GLY A 209 -20.68 -14.07 -22.11
N LYS A 210 -21.22 -13.73 -23.28
CA LYS A 210 -20.45 -13.65 -24.54
C LYS A 210 -19.68 -12.33 -24.70
N ASN A 211 -19.79 -11.40 -23.75
CA ASN A 211 -19.15 -10.10 -23.83
C ASN A 211 -17.70 -10.17 -23.36
N GLU A 212 -16.77 -9.97 -24.28
CA GLU A 212 -15.34 -9.98 -23.97
C GLU A 212 -14.75 -8.60 -23.64
N LYS A 213 -15.56 -7.55 -23.49
CA LYS A 213 -15.08 -6.21 -23.05
C LYS A 213 -15.37 -5.96 -21.57
N THR A 214 -15.68 -7.00 -20.82
CA THR A 214 -16.08 -6.90 -19.41
C THR A 214 -14.85 -6.94 -18.50
N LYS A 215 -14.85 -6.07 -17.47
CA LYS A 215 -13.94 -6.16 -16.32
C LYS A 215 -14.70 -6.77 -15.15
N ILE A 216 -14.22 -7.88 -14.60
CA ILE A 216 -14.84 -8.53 -13.44
C ILE A 216 -13.89 -8.54 -12.25
N ILE A 217 -14.43 -8.48 -11.03
CA ILE A 217 -13.66 -8.55 -9.79
C ILE A 217 -13.75 -9.98 -9.26
N VAL A 218 -12.62 -10.67 -9.21
CA VAL A 218 -12.52 -12.06 -8.76
C VAL A 218 -11.75 -12.11 -7.45
N LYS A 219 -12.32 -12.77 -6.44
CA LYS A 219 -11.64 -13.00 -5.17
C LYS A 219 -11.04 -14.40 -5.14
N ILE A 220 -9.75 -14.51 -4.83
CA ILE A 220 -9.07 -15.79 -4.61
C ILE A 220 -9.11 -16.16 -3.12
N GLN A 221 -9.44 -17.42 -2.81
CA GLN A 221 -9.43 -17.96 -1.46
C GLN A 221 -8.98 -19.42 -1.44
N GLN A 222 -8.56 -19.89 -0.27
CA GLN A 222 -8.27 -21.30 -0.02
C GLN A 222 -9.56 -22.07 0.30
N ARG A 223 -9.64 -23.31 -0.17
CA ARG A 223 -10.72 -24.24 0.13
C ARG A 223 -10.87 -24.42 1.64
N GLY A 224 -12.05 -24.05 2.16
CA GLY A 224 -12.36 -24.11 3.59
C GLY A 224 -12.59 -22.75 4.25
N GLN A 225 -12.19 -21.64 3.61
CA GLN A 225 -12.39 -20.28 4.14
C GLN A 225 -13.78 -19.69 3.84
N GLY A 226 -14.66 -20.45 3.18
CA GLY A 226 -16.03 -20.04 2.89
C GLY A 226 -16.15 -18.93 1.83
N ALA A 227 -17.34 -18.36 1.70
CA ALA A 227 -17.58 -17.27 0.76
C ALA A 227 -16.85 -15.99 1.23
N PRO A 228 -16.22 -15.22 0.32
CA PRO A 228 -15.47 -14.05 0.72
C PRO A 228 -16.44 -12.99 1.24
N ALA A 229 -15.99 -12.25 2.25
CA ALA A 229 -16.76 -11.12 2.77
C ALA A 229 -17.05 -10.11 1.65
N ARG A 230 -18.27 -9.57 1.69
CA ARG A 230 -18.68 -8.50 0.79
C ARG A 230 -17.94 -7.22 1.18
N GLU A 231 -17.32 -6.58 0.19
CA GLU A 231 -16.66 -5.28 0.40
C GLU A 231 -17.69 -4.25 0.89
N PRO A 232 -17.31 -3.42 1.88
CA PRO A 232 -18.12 -2.27 2.24
C PRO A 232 -18.26 -1.37 1.00
N ILE A 233 -19.47 -0.84 0.80
CA ILE A 233 -19.80 -0.01 -0.37
C ILE A 233 -19.00 1.31 -0.34
N ILE A 234 -18.56 1.71 0.85
CA ILE A 234 -17.83 2.95 1.11
C ILE A 234 -16.43 2.54 1.59
N SER A 235 -15.38 3.13 0.99
CA SER A 235 -14.01 2.94 1.46
C SER A 235 -13.81 3.53 2.86
N SER A 236 -12.79 3.08 3.59
CA SER A 236 -12.51 3.63 4.92
C SER A 236 -12.19 5.13 4.90
N GLU A 237 -11.57 5.60 3.82
CA GLU A 237 -11.21 7.02 3.65
C GLU A 237 -12.46 7.85 3.34
N GLU A 238 -13.30 7.40 2.42
CA GLU A 238 -14.59 8.05 2.15
C GLU A 238 -15.50 8.01 3.38
N GLN A 239 -15.48 6.94 4.17
CA GLN A 239 -16.24 6.84 5.40
C GLN A 239 -15.79 7.89 6.42
N LYS A 240 -14.48 8.12 6.55
CA LYS A 240 -13.92 9.19 7.40
C LYS A 240 -14.33 10.56 6.87
N GLN A 241 -14.22 10.80 5.56
CA GLN A 241 -14.63 12.07 4.95
C GLN A 241 -16.13 12.33 5.13
N LEU A 242 -16.95 11.30 4.99
CA LEU A 242 -18.38 11.35 5.20
C LEU A 242 -18.72 11.66 6.67
N MET A 243 -18.03 11.00 7.61
CA MET A 243 -18.16 11.29 9.04
C MET A 243 -17.77 12.73 9.37
N LEU A 244 -16.66 13.22 8.81
CA LEU A 244 -16.22 14.62 8.96
C LEU A 244 -17.23 15.60 8.36
N TYR A 245 -17.80 15.28 7.19
CA TYR A 245 -18.84 16.09 6.56
C TYR A 245 -20.08 16.17 7.43
N TYR A 246 -20.57 15.04 7.95
CA TYR A 246 -21.72 15.02 8.85
C TYR A 246 -21.46 15.75 10.16
N HIS A 247 -20.26 15.62 10.73
CA HIS A 247 -19.88 16.36 11.93
C HIS A 247 -19.88 17.87 11.68
N ARG A 248 -19.22 18.34 10.61
CA ARG A 248 -19.23 19.76 10.24
C ARG A 248 -20.65 20.27 9.99
N ARG A 249 -21.47 19.50 9.28
CA ARG A 249 -22.89 19.83 9.04
C ARG A 249 -23.68 19.92 10.35
N GLN A 250 -23.44 19.01 11.30
CA GLN A 250 -24.08 19.06 12.62
C GLN A 250 -23.64 20.27 13.42
N GLU A 251 -22.36 20.61 13.40
CA GLU A 251 -21.84 21.82 14.05
C GLU A 251 -22.43 23.09 13.42
N GLU A 252 -22.52 23.16 12.09
CA GLU A 252 -23.16 24.26 11.37
C GLU A 252 -24.64 24.38 11.72
N LEU A 253 -25.39 23.28 11.74
CA LEU A 253 -26.80 23.27 12.12
C LEU A 253 -26.99 23.67 13.58
N LYS A 254 -26.17 23.12 14.49
CA LYS A 254 -26.20 23.47 15.91
C LYS A 254 -25.88 24.95 16.12
N ARG A 255 -24.90 25.48 15.38
CA ARG A 255 -24.56 26.91 15.42
C ARG A 255 -25.71 27.78 14.90
N LEU A 256 -26.39 27.35 13.84
CA LEU A 256 -27.58 28.05 13.33
C LEU A 256 -28.77 27.98 14.30
N GLU A 257 -28.92 26.89 15.06
CA GLU A 257 -29.92 26.76 16.13
C GLU A 257 -29.57 27.61 17.36
N GLU A 258 -28.28 27.70 17.71
CA GLU A 258 -27.78 28.55 18.81
C GLU A 258 -27.75 30.05 18.43
N ASP A 259 -27.71 30.38 17.14
CA ASP A 259 -27.92 31.74 16.63
C ASP A 259 -29.42 32.11 16.78
N ASP A 260 -29.87 32.28 18.04
CA ASP A 260 -31.14 32.90 18.37
C ASP A 260 -31.19 34.31 17.75
N ASP A 261 -32.37 34.73 17.26
CA ASP A 261 -32.66 35.97 16.50
C ASP A 261 -32.13 37.30 17.13
N ASP A 262 -31.57 37.26 18.34
CA ASP A 262 -30.89 38.36 19.05
C ASP A 262 -29.56 38.79 18.41
N SER A 263 -28.99 37.99 17.49
CA SER A 263 -27.87 38.40 16.61
C SER A 263 -28.20 39.67 15.82
N CYS A 264 -29.45 39.80 15.35
CA CYS A 264 -29.94 41.01 14.68
C CYS A 264 -30.01 42.20 15.66
N LEU A 265 -30.41 41.99 16.91
CA LEU A 265 -30.54 43.04 17.94
C LEU A 265 -29.20 43.52 18.50
N ASN A 266 -28.19 42.66 18.54
CA ASN A 266 -26.82 42.98 18.93
C ASN A 266 -25.94 43.47 17.77
N SER A 267 -26.49 43.55 16.56
CA SER A 267 -25.80 44.07 15.38
C SER A 267 -25.57 45.58 15.49
N PRO A 268 -24.40 46.12 15.06
CA PRO A 268 -24.15 47.55 14.99
C PRO A 268 -25.17 48.33 14.15
N TRP A 269 -25.88 47.66 13.24
CA TRP A 269 -26.95 48.24 12.42
C TRP A 269 -28.24 48.47 13.20
N ALA A 270 -28.54 47.65 14.21
CA ALA A 270 -29.74 47.78 15.05
C ALA A 270 -29.59 48.81 16.18
N ASP A 271 -28.39 49.35 16.39
CA ASP A 271 -28.15 50.42 17.37
C ASP A 271 -28.72 51.76 16.87
N SER A 272 -29.96 52.06 17.27
CA SER A 272 -30.64 53.34 16.99
C SER A 272 -29.87 54.59 17.50
N THR A 273 -28.89 54.40 18.38
CA THR A 273 -28.06 55.48 18.93
C THR A 273 -26.71 55.60 18.24
N ALA A 274 -26.36 54.72 17.30
CA ALA A 274 -25.07 54.71 16.61
C ALA A 274 -24.79 56.03 15.87
N LEU A 275 -25.77 56.59 15.18
CA LEU A 275 -25.63 57.86 14.46
C LEU A 275 -25.47 59.04 15.43
N LYS A 276 -26.19 59.00 16.57
CA LYS A 276 -26.08 60.01 17.63
C LYS A 276 -24.70 59.97 18.28
N ARG A 277 -24.19 58.79 18.59
CA ARG A 277 -22.81 58.57 19.09
C ARG A 277 -21.77 59.08 18.08
N HIS A 278 -21.99 58.83 16.78
CA HIS A 278 -21.12 59.34 15.71
C HIS A 278 -21.10 60.88 15.64
N PHE A 279 -22.25 61.54 15.77
CA PHE A 279 -22.34 63.01 15.72
C PHE A 279 -21.79 63.70 16.99
N HIS A 280 -21.92 63.06 18.14
CA HIS A 280 -21.39 63.60 19.40
C HIS A 280 -19.90 63.23 19.62
N GLY A 281 -19.27 62.53 18.67
CA GLY A 281 -17.85 62.13 18.74
C GLY A 281 -17.56 61.01 19.76
N VAL A 282 -18.60 60.33 20.25
CA VAL A 282 -18.52 59.36 21.34
C VAL A 282 -18.54 57.94 20.78
N LYS A 283 -17.48 57.55 20.06
CA LYS A 283 -17.45 56.24 19.40
C LYS A 283 -17.07 55.06 20.30
N ASP A 284 -16.42 55.29 21.45
CA ASP A 284 -16.07 54.24 22.41
C ASP A 284 -15.68 54.83 23.78
N ILE A 285 -16.64 55.00 24.72
CA ILE A 285 -16.29 55.32 26.11
C ILE A 285 -16.19 54.01 26.90
N LYS A 286 -14.96 53.56 27.14
CA LYS A 286 -14.68 52.52 28.14
C LYS A 286 -14.61 53.17 29.53
N TRP A 287 -15.64 52.99 30.35
CA TRP A 287 -15.73 53.55 31.71
C TRP A 287 -14.91 52.81 32.79
N ARG A 288 -13.98 51.94 32.40
CA ARG A 288 -13.04 51.30 33.34
C ARG A 288 -11.66 51.95 33.22
N PRO A 289 -11.01 52.38 34.33
CA PRO A 289 -9.66 52.91 34.26
C PRO A 289 -8.72 51.83 33.74
N ARG A 290 -7.88 52.18 32.75
CA ARG A 290 -6.72 51.36 32.39
C ARG A 290 -5.76 51.41 33.57
N THR A 291 -5.81 50.41 34.43
CA THR A 291 -4.70 50.13 35.34
C THR A 291 -3.52 49.68 34.48
N HIS A 292 -2.61 50.62 34.19
CA HIS A 292 -1.24 50.27 33.87
C HIS A 292 -0.64 49.62 35.12
N THR A 293 -0.79 48.30 35.22
CA THR A 293 0.11 47.51 36.05
C THR A 293 1.23 47.01 35.14
N PRO A 294 2.50 47.17 35.53
CA PRO A 294 3.60 46.65 34.75
C PRO A 294 3.52 45.13 34.73
N ARG A 295 3.76 44.60 33.55
CA ARG A 295 3.85 43.17 33.23
C ARG A 295 4.93 42.54 34.11
N CYS A 296 4.52 41.78 35.12
CA CYS A 296 5.35 40.73 35.72
C CYS A 296 4.55 39.42 35.70
N VAL A 297 5.22 38.42 35.14
CA VAL A 297 4.80 37.05 34.89
C VAL A 297 4.43 36.37 36.22
N HIS A 298 3.37 35.55 36.24
CA HIS A 298 3.36 34.13 36.66
C HIS A 298 1.92 33.62 36.86
N SER A 299 1.69 32.44 36.28
CA SER A 299 0.49 31.61 36.31
C SER A 299 0.22 31.00 37.68
N SER A 300 -1.03 30.96 38.14
CA SER A 300 -1.70 29.73 38.68
C SER A 300 -3.09 29.99 39.29
N ASN A 301 -4.03 29.18 38.81
CA ASN A 301 -5.19 28.49 39.41
C ASN A 301 -5.87 28.90 40.74
N ALA A 302 -7.15 28.48 40.81
CA ALA A 302 -8.12 28.43 41.94
C ALA A 302 -8.85 29.76 42.25
N GLY A 303 -10.15 29.83 42.53
CA GLY A 303 -11.17 28.86 42.96
C GLY A 303 -12.03 29.56 44.05
N GLY A 304 -13.36 29.37 44.08
CA GLY A 304 -14.16 29.77 45.25
C GLY A 304 -15.60 30.23 44.98
N SER A 305 -16.58 29.39 45.36
CA SER A 305 -18.00 29.72 45.60
C SER A 305 -18.21 30.54 46.89
N PRO A 306 -19.41 31.08 47.20
CA PRO A 306 -20.44 30.30 47.96
C PRO A 306 -21.91 30.64 47.58
N GLY A 307 -22.89 29.73 47.67
CA GLY A 307 -23.71 29.39 48.87
C GLY A 307 -25.19 29.76 48.57
N ALA A 308 -26.27 29.23 49.15
CA ALA A 308 -26.61 28.09 50.00
C ALA A 308 -28.16 27.99 50.00
N GLY A 309 -28.75 26.80 50.18
CA GLY A 309 -30.19 26.62 50.40
C GLY A 309 -30.50 25.16 50.80
N PRO A 310 -31.19 24.90 51.94
CA PRO A 310 -31.21 23.57 52.55
C PRO A 310 -32.50 22.77 52.28
N GLY A 311 -32.41 21.44 52.35
CA GLY A 311 -33.57 20.54 52.36
C GLY A 311 -33.21 19.06 52.37
N ARG A 312 -33.04 18.50 53.57
CA ARG A 312 -32.82 17.07 53.91
C ARG A 312 -33.82 16.12 53.23
N SER A 313 -33.38 14.90 52.85
CA SER A 313 -33.92 13.61 53.34
C SER A 313 -33.18 12.40 52.74
N GLN A 314 -32.41 11.72 53.62
CA GLN A 314 -32.17 10.28 53.77
C GLN A 314 -31.91 9.35 52.55
N GLU A 315 -30.68 8.84 52.55
CA GLU A 315 -30.18 7.56 52.02
C GLU A 315 -30.85 6.32 52.69
N PRO A 316 -30.72 5.07 52.17
CA PRO A 316 -29.42 4.39 52.10
C PRO A 316 -29.19 3.34 50.99
N GLY A 317 -27.91 2.99 50.77
CA GLY A 317 -27.52 1.59 50.56
C GLY A 317 -26.59 1.29 49.37
N ALA A 318 -25.28 1.35 49.59
CA ALA A 318 -24.28 0.66 48.77
C ALA A 318 -24.39 -0.88 48.92
N PRO A 319 -23.75 -1.67 48.03
CA PRO A 319 -22.44 -2.17 48.44
C PRO A 319 -21.36 -2.20 47.35
N SER A 320 -20.13 -2.15 47.88
CA SER A 320 -18.79 -2.26 47.31
C SER A 320 -18.44 -3.59 46.64
N GLY A 321 -17.55 -3.55 45.64
CA GLY A 321 -16.74 -4.69 45.16
C GLY A 321 -15.96 -4.38 43.87
N PRO A 322 -14.78 -4.98 43.63
CA PRO A 322 -13.54 -4.18 43.56
C PRO A 322 -12.76 -4.20 42.23
N SER A 323 -11.86 -3.23 42.18
CA SER A 323 -10.70 -2.98 41.30
C SER A 323 -9.89 -4.20 40.84
N THR A 324 -9.38 -4.16 39.61
CA THR A 324 -8.07 -4.75 39.25
C THR A 324 -7.38 -3.87 38.20
N GLN A 325 -6.05 -3.83 38.33
CA GLN A 325 -5.11 -2.81 37.93
C GLN A 325 -4.76 -2.76 36.44
N ALA A 326 -4.30 -1.57 36.04
CA ALA A 326 -3.69 -1.23 34.77
C ALA A 326 -2.16 -1.47 34.78
N ALA A 327 -1.67 -1.92 33.63
CA ALA A 327 -0.32 -1.71 33.08
C ALA A 327 -0.49 -1.71 31.54
N GLY A 328 0.13 -0.89 30.70
CA GLY A 328 1.22 0.05 30.85
C GLY A 328 2.01 0.10 29.53
N ALA A 329 1.69 1.07 28.66
CA ALA A 329 2.51 1.69 27.58
C ALA A 329 3.07 0.76 26.45
N GLN A 330 3.34 1.16 25.20
CA GLN A 330 3.62 2.45 24.55
C GLN A 330 3.15 2.40 23.09
N ALA A 331 2.51 3.46 22.60
CA ALA A 331 2.26 3.68 21.18
C ALA A 331 3.26 4.72 20.65
N PHE A 332 3.93 4.39 19.54
CA PHE A 332 4.84 5.28 18.81
C PHE A 332 4.02 6.13 17.82
N GLU A 333 4.10 7.46 17.95
CA GLU A 333 3.63 8.41 16.92
C GLU A 333 4.73 8.71 15.89
N PRO A 334 4.41 8.88 14.60
CA PRO A 334 5.29 9.54 13.66
C PRO A 334 5.02 11.06 13.58
N SER A 335 6.11 11.81 13.78
CA SER A 335 6.22 13.26 13.72
C SER A 335 5.89 13.83 12.32
N ALA A 336 5.12 14.92 12.32
CA ALA A 336 4.80 15.75 11.17
C ALA A 336 5.84 16.88 10.97
N ALA A 337 6.44 16.91 9.79
CA ALA A 337 7.08 18.06 9.14
C ALA A 337 7.24 17.68 7.66
N SER A 338 6.93 18.44 6.62
CA SER A 338 6.52 19.83 6.45
C SER A 338 6.15 19.97 4.97
N GLN A 339 4.93 20.37 4.64
CA GLN A 339 4.51 20.80 3.31
C GLN A 339 4.24 22.31 3.38
N ASP A 340 4.98 23.11 2.60
CA ASP A 340 4.47 24.21 1.77
C ASP A 340 5.60 25.13 1.27
N ALA A 341 5.30 25.80 0.15
CA ALA A 341 6.09 26.77 -0.63
C ALA A 341 6.91 26.10 -1.77
N LEU A 342 6.64 26.29 -3.07
CA LEU A 342 6.15 27.47 -3.78
C LEU A 342 5.45 27.06 -5.10
N ALA A 343 4.21 27.51 -5.27
CA ALA A 343 3.61 27.75 -6.58
C ALA A 343 3.86 29.20 -6.97
N GLY A 344 4.26 29.45 -8.23
CA GLY A 344 4.40 30.80 -8.74
C GLY A 344 4.82 30.88 -10.20
N SER A 345 3.84 31.15 -11.08
CA SER A 345 3.97 31.75 -12.42
C SER A 345 4.59 30.81 -13.48
N TRP A 346 3.98 30.57 -14.64
CA TRP A 346 3.85 31.52 -15.74
C TRP A 346 2.53 31.37 -16.50
N SER A 347 1.95 32.53 -16.82
CA SER A 347 0.72 32.74 -17.59
C SER A 347 0.97 32.77 -19.10
N GLN A 348 -0.04 32.28 -19.83
CA GLN A 348 -0.58 32.76 -21.11
C GLN A 348 0.31 32.77 -22.37
N SER A 349 -0.15 32.08 -23.42
CA SER A 349 -0.89 32.74 -24.51
C SER A 349 -1.54 31.74 -25.48
N ARG A 350 -2.80 32.03 -25.83
CA ARG A 350 -3.56 31.47 -26.97
C ARG A 350 -3.05 32.08 -28.28
N VAL A 351 -3.32 31.43 -29.42
CA VAL A 351 -4.26 31.91 -30.47
C VAL A 351 -4.14 31.06 -31.77
N ALA A 352 -5.31 30.57 -32.22
CA ALA A 352 -5.85 30.31 -33.56
C ALA A 352 -5.02 29.75 -34.75
N GLY A 353 -5.65 28.80 -35.47
CA GLY A 353 -5.26 28.31 -36.81
C GLY A 353 -5.59 29.28 -37.96
N PRO A 354 -5.45 28.86 -39.25
CA PRO A 354 -6.51 28.11 -39.92
C PRO A 354 -6.01 27.05 -40.96
N GLY A 355 -6.93 26.25 -41.48
CA GLY A 355 -6.63 25.11 -42.37
C GLY A 355 -6.46 25.43 -43.86
N THR A 356 -6.05 24.41 -44.63
CA THR A 356 -6.30 24.29 -46.07
C THR A 356 -5.99 22.85 -46.55
N ARG A 357 -6.80 22.38 -47.51
CA ARG A 357 -6.75 21.06 -48.18
C ARG A 357 -5.67 21.03 -49.27
N HIS A 358 -5.04 19.88 -49.52
CA HIS A 358 -4.61 19.39 -50.85
C HIS A 358 -4.26 17.89 -50.71
N ARG A 359 -5.01 16.95 -51.32
CA ARG A 359 -4.94 16.38 -52.68
C ARG A 359 -3.83 15.32 -52.85
N ALA A 360 -4.28 14.10 -53.17
CA ALA A 360 -3.49 12.92 -53.54
C ALA A 360 -2.70 13.07 -54.85
N PRO A 361 -1.79 12.12 -55.14
CA PRO A 361 -1.73 11.55 -56.47
C PRO A 361 -1.71 10.01 -56.50
N ALA A 362 -2.27 9.48 -57.59
CA ALA A 362 -2.28 8.09 -58.00
C ALA A 362 -1.09 7.77 -58.94
N SER A 363 -0.65 6.51 -58.94
CA SER A 363 0.00 5.80 -60.06
C SER A 363 -0.09 4.30 -59.73
N ASP A 364 -0.99 3.53 -60.33
CA ASP A 364 -0.94 2.85 -61.65
C ASP A 364 0.40 2.17 -61.97
N SER A 365 0.46 0.85 -61.80
CA SER A 365 1.14 -0.05 -62.74
C SER A 365 0.66 -1.50 -62.60
N ARG A 366 -0.23 -1.84 -63.54
CA ARG A 366 -0.41 -3.11 -64.26
C ARG A 366 0.66 -4.19 -64.03
N GLY A 367 0.24 -5.45 -63.89
CA GLY A 367 1.16 -6.56 -64.17
C GLY A 367 0.70 -7.99 -63.89
N ARG A 368 -0.13 -8.53 -64.80
CA ARG A 368 -0.21 -9.96 -65.22
C ARG A 368 -0.81 -11.03 -64.29
N LYS A 369 -1.98 -11.48 -64.75
CA LYS A 369 -2.58 -12.82 -64.57
C LYS A 369 -1.77 -13.93 -65.29
N GLY A 370 -1.86 -15.15 -64.75
CA GLY A 370 -1.93 -16.41 -65.50
C GLY A 370 -0.98 -17.51 -65.03
N PRO A 371 -1.26 -18.79 -65.31
CA PRO A 371 -2.47 -19.52 -64.90
C PRO A 371 -2.17 -20.90 -64.26
N ALA A 372 -3.24 -21.60 -63.91
CA ALA A 372 -3.31 -22.94 -63.37
C ALA A 372 -2.71 -24.05 -64.27
N GLY A 373 -2.21 -25.11 -63.62
CA GLY A 373 -2.03 -26.48 -64.10
C GLY A 373 -1.79 -27.37 -62.87
N SER A 374 -2.69 -28.28 -62.48
CA SER A 374 -2.87 -29.66 -62.96
C SER A 374 -1.69 -30.60 -62.67
N GLY A 375 -1.93 -31.63 -61.86
CA GLY A 375 -1.08 -32.82 -61.67
C GLY A 375 -1.12 -33.33 -60.22
N LEU A 376 -1.93 -34.34 -59.87
CA LEU A 376 -1.58 -35.76 -59.89
C LEU A 376 -0.23 -36.06 -59.20
N MET A 377 -0.28 -36.33 -57.89
CA MET A 377 -0.03 -37.64 -57.25
C MET A 377 -0.18 -37.52 -55.73
#